data_AF-A0A928ELQ4-F1
#
_entry.id   AF-A0A928ELQ4-F1
#
_cell.length_a   1.000
_cell.length_b   1.000
_cell.length_c   1.000
_cell.angle_alpha   90.00
_cell.angle_beta   90.00
_cell.angle_gamma   90.00
#
_symmetry.space_group_name_H-M   'P 1'
#
loop_
_entity.id
_entity.type
_entity.pdbx_description
1 polymer ?
#
loop_
_entity_poly.entity_id
_entity_poly.type
_entity_poly.pdbx_seq_one_letter_code
_entity_poly.pdbx_strand_id
1 'polypeptide(L)'
;MGLLKKAFKNMTKSKDPNSPKYRREMAMSVVGQHIKYVTEKRDDVDEVIGRNGGLNIRGDEFIVYASANVVFRCKIDELQIWELLSRDGVVLTGPDLENGGKERTVIAYYVYYRK
;
A
#
# COMPACT_ATOMS: atom_id res chain seq x y z
N MET A 1 -10.35 -3.43 -26.22
CA MET A 1 -10.87 -2.39 -25.29
C MET A 1 -10.04 -1.11 -25.51
N GLY A 2 -10.62 -0.10 -26.15
CA GLY A 2 -9.90 0.86 -27.01
C GLY A 2 -9.12 1.99 -26.32
N LEU A 3 -8.07 2.46 -27.02
CA LEU A 3 -7.17 3.56 -26.69
C LEU A 3 -7.86 4.83 -26.16
N LEU A 4 -9.02 5.19 -26.72
CA LEU A 4 -9.82 6.33 -26.27
C LEU A 4 -10.20 6.24 -24.79
N LYS A 5 -10.65 5.06 -24.31
CA LYS A 5 -11.09 4.89 -22.91
C LYS A 5 -9.92 5.07 -21.92
N LYS A 6 -8.70 4.72 -22.34
CA LYS A 6 -7.47 4.86 -21.55
C LYS A 6 -7.01 6.33 -21.45
N ALA A 7 -7.16 7.09 -22.53
CA ALA A 7 -6.87 8.53 -22.56
C ALA A 7 -7.81 9.32 -21.63
N PHE A 8 -9.12 9.06 -21.70
CA PHE A 8 -10.09 9.71 -20.80
C PHE A 8 -9.88 9.35 -19.32
N LYS A 9 -9.53 8.10 -19.01
CA LYS A 9 -9.22 7.67 -17.64
C LYS A 9 -8.06 8.47 -17.04
N ASN A 10 -7.00 8.72 -17.82
CA ASN A 10 -5.83 9.48 -17.37
C ASN A 10 -6.13 10.97 -17.13
N MET A 11 -7.05 11.57 -17.89
CA MET A 11 -7.46 12.97 -17.68
C MET A 11 -8.25 13.20 -16.40
N THR A 12 -8.89 12.16 -15.87
CA THR A 12 -9.70 12.27 -14.64
C THR A 12 -8.94 11.90 -13.36
N LYS A 13 -7.69 11.44 -13.45
CA LYS A 13 -6.90 11.09 -12.26
C LYS A 13 -6.70 12.33 -11.40
N SER A 14 -6.96 12.19 -10.10
CA SER A 14 -6.60 13.26 -9.18
C SER A 14 -5.08 13.35 -9.09
N LYS A 15 -4.56 14.57 -8.98
CA LYS A 15 -3.12 14.81 -8.73
C LYS A 15 -2.84 15.16 -7.27
N ASP A 16 -3.89 15.39 -6.48
CA ASP A 16 -3.79 15.75 -5.07
C ASP A 16 -3.68 14.47 -4.22
N PRO A 17 -2.52 14.23 -3.55
CA PRO A 17 -2.31 13.06 -2.71
C PRO A 17 -3.28 12.93 -1.52
N ASN A 18 -3.89 14.05 -1.11
CA ASN A 18 -4.85 14.08 -0.01
C ASN A 18 -6.28 13.82 -0.43
N SER A 19 -6.57 13.81 -1.74
CA SER A 19 -7.92 13.56 -2.21
C SER A 19 -8.32 12.08 -2.02
N PRO A 20 -9.55 11.77 -1.57
CA PRO A 20 -10.02 10.40 -1.44
C PRO A 20 -9.97 9.60 -2.74
N LYS A 21 -10.10 10.28 -3.88
CA LYS A 21 -9.96 9.67 -5.21
C LYS A 21 -8.53 9.19 -5.47
N TYR A 22 -7.53 10.03 -5.19
CA TYR A 22 -6.12 9.66 -5.38
C TYR A 22 -5.74 8.47 -4.50
N ARG A 23 -6.12 8.50 -3.21
CA ARG A 23 -5.82 7.42 -2.26
C ARG A 23 -6.40 6.08 -2.72
N ARG A 24 -7.67 6.07 -3.17
CA ARG A 24 -8.29 4.89 -3.78
C ARG A 24 -7.58 4.43 -5.05
N GLU A 25 -7.24 5.36 -5.96
CA GLU A 25 -6.54 5.01 -7.20
C GLU A 25 -5.16 4.39 -6.94
N MET A 26 -4.41 4.91 -5.96
CA MET A 26 -3.11 4.36 -5.54
C MET A 26 -3.25 3.01 -4.84
N ALA A 27 -4.24 2.85 -3.96
CA ALA A 27 -4.51 1.58 -3.29
C ALA A 27 -4.79 0.47 -4.33
N MET A 28 -5.61 0.79 -5.33
CA MET A 28 -5.93 -0.12 -6.43
C MET A 28 -4.75 -0.40 -7.36
N SER A 29 -3.72 0.46 -7.44
CA SER A 29 -2.55 0.19 -8.30
C SER A 29 -1.54 -0.76 -7.65
N VAL A 30 -1.54 -0.88 -6.31
CA VAL A 30 -0.59 -1.72 -5.57
C VAL A 30 -1.21 -3.01 -5.03
N VAL A 31 -2.54 -3.13 -5.01
CA VAL A 31 -3.23 -4.36 -4.57
C VAL A 31 -2.87 -5.55 -5.47
N GLY A 32 -2.79 -6.74 -4.89
CA GLY A 32 -2.42 -7.98 -5.60
C GLY A 32 -0.92 -8.21 -5.76
N GLN A 33 -0.07 -7.26 -5.32
CA GLN A 33 1.38 -7.47 -5.27
C GLN A 33 1.76 -8.46 -4.18
N HIS A 34 2.65 -9.39 -4.51
CA HIS A 34 3.26 -10.31 -3.56
C HIS A 34 4.37 -9.61 -2.78
N ILE A 35 4.35 -9.74 -1.47
CA ILE A 35 5.29 -9.09 -0.55
C ILE A 35 6.35 -10.10 -0.13
N LYS A 36 7.63 -9.70 -0.22
CA LYS A 36 8.78 -10.42 0.33
C LYS A 36 8.86 -10.22 1.84
N TYR A 37 8.88 -8.97 2.30
CA TYR A 37 8.83 -8.60 3.70
C TYR A 37 8.28 -7.19 3.90
N VAL A 38 7.84 -6.91 5.12
CA VAL A 38 7.35 -5.60 5.57
C VAL A 38 8.28 -5.10 6.67
N THR A 39 8.70 -3.85 6.60
CA THR A 39 9.47 -3.19 7.65
C THR A 39 8.70 -2.05 8.30
N GLU A 40 9.09 -1.74 9.53
CA GLU A 40 8.68 -0.54 10.25
C GLU A 40 9.91 0.02 10.97
N LYS A 41 10.06 1.36 10.94
CA LYS A 41 11.13 2.03 11.67
C LYS A 41 10.76 2.14 13.15
N ARG A 42 11.55 1.53 14.03
CA ARG A 42 11.41 1.57 15.49
C ARG A 42 12.78 1.86 16.10
N ASP A 43 12.84 2.83 17.01
CA ASP A 43 14.09 3.23 17.68
C ASP A 43 15.27 3.44 16.71
N ASP A 44 14.99 4.12 15.60
CA ASP A 44 15.92 4.39 14.49
C ASP A 44 16.44 3.18 13.69
N VAL A 45 15.84 2.01 13.88
CA VAL A 45 16.15 0.78 13.13
C VAL A 45 14.97 0.32 12.31
N ASP A 46 15.22 -0.09 11.06
CA ASP A 46 14.20 -0.77 10.25
C ASP A 46 14.06 -2.23 10.68
N GLU A 47 12.97 -2.55 11.36
CA GLU A 47 12.67 -3.90 11.81
C GLU A 47 11.74 -4.62 10.84
N VAL A 48 12.01 -5.90 10.56
CA VAL A 48 11.10 -6.74 9.76
C VAL A 48 9.93 -7.22 10.63
N ILE A 49 8.73 -6.71 10.36
CA ILE A 49 7.51 -7.03 11.10
C ILE A 49 6.66 -8.13 10.44
N GLY A 50 6.97 -8.51 9.20
CA GLY A 50 6.26 -9.55 8.46
C GLY A 50 7.03 -10.03 7.24
N ARG A 51 6.82 -11.28 6.84
CA ARG A 51 7.44 -11.92 5.68
C ARG A 51 6.42 -12.71 4.89
N ASN A 52 6.60 -12.81 3.58
CA ASN A 52 5.76 -13.58 2.66
C ASN A 52 4.25 -13.27 2.79
N GLY A 53 3.74 -12.45 1.87
CA GLY A 53 2.39 -11.95 2.00
C GLY A 53 1.87 -11.23 0.77
N GLY A 54 0.88 -10.36 0.98
CA GLY A 54 0.27 -9.61 -0.10
C GLY A 54 -0.50 -8.37 0.37
N LEU A 55 -0.71 -7.47 -0.58
CA LEU A 55 -1.51 -6.25 -0.41
C LEU A 55 -2.94 -6.52 -0.88
N ASN A 56 -3.91 -6.27 0.00
CA ASN A 56 -5.32 -6.57 -0.24
C ASN A 56 -6.22 -5.39 0.09
N ILE A 57 -7.39 -5.35 -0.54
CA ILE A 57 -8.47 -4.43 -0.19
C ILE A 57 -9.69 -5.25 0.22
N ARG A 58 -10.31 -4.90 1.33
CA ARG A 58 -11.57 -5.48 1.80
C ARG A 58 -12.53 -4.35 2.16
N GLY A 59 -13.55 -4.15 1.32
CA GLY A 59 -14.45 -3.01 1.48
C GLY A 59 -13.72 -1.69 1.26
N ASP A 60 -13.71 -0.83 2.28
CA ASP A 60 -13.05 0.48 2.31
C ASP A 60 -11.67 0.45 3.01
N GLU A 61 -11.15 -0.73 3.31
CA GLU A 61 -9.90 -0.91 4.05
C GLU A 61 -8.81 -1.55 3.20
N PHE A 62 -7.60 -1.04 3.40
CA PHE A 62 -6.38 -1.59 2.86
C PHE A 62 -5.71 -2.46 3.91
N ILE A 63 -5.30 -3.67 3.52
CA ILE A 63 -4.77 -4.70 4.40
C ILE A 63 -3.42 -5.16 3.88
N VAL A 64 -2.41 -5.08 4.73
CA VAL A 64 -1.12 -5.75 4.55
C VAL A 64 -1.17 -7.05 5.33
N TYR A 65 -1.17 -8.16 4.61
CA TYR A 65 -1.12 -9.50 5.20
C TYR A 65 0.27 -10.08 5.00
N ALA A 66 0.92 -10.53 6.07
CA ALA A 66 2.25 -11.15 6.03
C ALA A 66 2.45 -12.06 7.25
N SER A 67 3.29 -13.09 7.13
CA SER A 67 3.57 -14.05 8.20
C SER A 67 2.30 -14.67 8.80
N ALA A 68 1.32 -14.98 7.94
CA ALA A 68 0.00 -15.48 8.30
C ALA A 68 -0.88 -14.53 9.17
N ASN A 69 -0.50 -13.26 9.33
CA ASN A 69 -1.20 -12.28 10.15
C ASN A 69 -1.49 -10.98 9.37
N VAL A 70 -2.46 -10.20 9.84
CA VAL A 70 -2.63 -8.81 9.39
C VAL A 70 -1.58 -7.98 10.13
N VAL A 71 -0.65 -7.38 9.40
CA VAL A 71 0.44 -6.57 9.99
C VAL A 71 0.16 -5.08 10.00
N PHE A 72 -0.76 -4.64 9.13
CA PHE A 72 -1.24 -3.27 9.03
C PHE A 72 -2.61 -3.25 8.34
N ARG A 73 -3.57 -2.48 8.88
CA ARG A 73 -4.91 -2.30 8.33
C ARG A 73 -5.35 -0.86 8.49
N CYS A 74 -5.70 -0.18 7.40
CA CYS A 74 -6.08 1.24 7.42
C CYS A 74 -7.28 1.51 6.51
N LYS A 75 -8.12 2.49 6.86
CA LYS A 75 -9.12 3.02 5.93
C LYS A 75 -8.42 3.65 4.73
N ILE A 76 -8.87 3.32 3.52
CA ILE A 76 -8.27 3.83 2.28
C ILE A 76 -8.36 5.36 2.23
N ASP A 77 -9.42 5.93 2.77
CA ASP A 77 -9.63 7.38 2.80
C ASP A 77 -8.68 8.11 3.75
N GLU A 78 -7.95 7.41 4.63
CA GLU A 78 -6.97 7.97 5.57
C GLU A 78 -5.54 7.52 5.24
N LEU A 79 -5.38 6.60 4.29
CA LEU A 79 -4.11 5.99 3.93
C LEU A 79 -3.33 6.84 2.91
N GLN A 80 -2.08 7.15 3.24
CA GLN A 80 -1.10 7.63 2.29
C GLN A 80 -0.28 6.46 1.72
N ILE A 81 -0.07 6.49 0.41
CA ILE A 81 0.62 5.43 -0.33
C ILE A 81 1.65 6.06 -1.26
N TRP A 82 2.91 5.65 -1.12
CA TRP A 82 4.00 6.11 -1.97
C TRP A 82 4.78 4.91 -2.51
N GLU A 83 4.88 4.78 -3.83
CA GLU A 83 5.73 3.75 -4.42
C GLU A 83 7.20 4.16 -4.26
N LEU A 84 8.07 3.21 -3.90
CA LEU A 84 9.51 3.45 -3.84
C LEU A 84 10.03 3.80 -5.24
N LEU A 85 11.06 4.65 -5.33
CA LEU A 85 11.66 5.04 -6.62
C LEU A 85 12.20 3.83 -7.42
N SER A 86 12.63 2.79 -6.71
CA SER A 86 13.06 1.48 -7.23
C SER A 86 11.90 0.63 -7.76
N ARG A 87 10.65 0.97 -7.47
CA ARG A 87 9.43 0.20 -7.77
C ARG A 87 9.43 -1.22 -7.22
N ASP A 88 10.21 -1.47 -6.18
CA ASP A 88 10.32 -2.76 -5.49
C ASP A 88 9.54 -2.77 -4.17
N GLY A 89 8.71 -1.77 -3.92
CA GLY A 89 7.89 -1.71 -2.73
C GLY A 89 7.08 -0.44 -2.64
N VAL A 90 6.33 -0.34 -1.54
CA VAL A 90 5.42 0.76 -1.25
C VAL A 90 5.50 1.15 0.21
N VAL A 91 5.53 2.46 0.47
CA VAL A 91 5.41 3.07 1.79
C VAL A 91 3.93 3.34 2.06
N LEU A 92 3.47 2.95 3.24
CA LEU A 92 2.09 3.04 3.70
C LEU A 92 2.07 3.77 5.03
N THR A 93 1.35 4.89 5.11
CA THR A 93 1.23 5.71 6.32
C THR A 93 -0.24 5.98 6.63
N GLY A 94 -0.66 5.69 7.85
CA GLY A 94 -2.01 5.97 8.33
C GLY A 94 -2.31 5.34 9.70
N PRO A 95 -3.53 5.55 10.21
CA PRO A 95 -3.99 4.95 11.46
C PRO A 95 -4.20 3.44 11.31
N ASP A 96 -3.42 2.64 12.03
CA ASP A 96 -3.48 1.20 11.94
C ASP A 96 -4.54 0.60 12.87
N LEU A 97 -5.67 0.21 12.28
CA LEU A 97 -6.81 -0.40 12.95
C LEU A 97 -6.48 -1.74 13.61
N GLU A 98 -5.46 -2.47 13.14
CA GLU A 98 -5.09 -3.75 13.72
C GLU A 98 -4.28 -3.58 15.02
N ASN A 99 -3.45 -2.54 15.10
CA ASN A 99 -2.54 -2.30 16.24
C ASN A 99 -2.96 -1.08 17.08
N GLY A 100 -4.27 -0.96 17.35
CA GLY A 100 -4.81 0.00 18.31
C GLY A 100 -5.02 1.43 17.78
N GLY A 101 -5.07 1.61 16.45
CA GLY A 101 -5.45 2.87 15.79
C GLY A 101 -4.34 3.93 15.76
N LYS A 102 -3.11 3.58 16.12
CA LYS A 102 -1.97 4.51 16.10
C LYS A 102 -1.52 4.79 14.67
N GLU A 103 -1.08 6.01 14.43
CA GLU A 103 -0.41 6.37 13.17
C GLU A 103 0.87 5.52 13.04
N ARG A 104 0.98 4.74 11.97
CA ARG A 104 2.15 3.90 11.68
C ARG A 104 2.61 4.15 10.25
N THR A 105 3.91 3.98 10.02
CA THR A 105 4.50 3.96 8.68
C THR A 105 5.19 2.63 8.46
N VAL A 106 4.68 1.85 7.50
CA VAL A 106 5.25 0.55 7.13
C VAL A 106 5.69 0.57 5.67
N ILE A 107 6.76 -0.17 5.36
CA ILE A 107 7.25 -0.33 3.99
C ILE A 107 7.07 -1.79 3.59
N ALA A 108 6.27 -2.05 2.57
CA ALA A 108 6.07 -3.38 2.02
C ALA A 108 6.93 -3.57 0.77
N TYR A 109 7.93 -4.45 0.85
CA TYR A 109 8.82 -4.78 -0.26
C TYR A 109 8.27 -5.95 -1.07
N TYR A 110 8.24 -5.82 -2.39
CA TYR A 110 7.71 -6.81 -3.31
C TYR A 110 8.67 -7.98 -3.53
N VAL A 111 8.11 -9.12 -3.92
CA VAL A 111 8.89 -10.23 -4.47
C VAL A 111 9.38 -9.83 -5.87
N TYR A 112 10.69 -9.75 -6.05
CA TYR A 112 11.28 -9.45 -7.34
C TYR A 112 11.25 -10.69 -8.25
N TYR A 113 10.39 -10.69 -9.26
CA TYR A 113 10.41 -11.70 -10.32
C TYR A 113 11.41 -11.28 -11.40
N ARG A 114 12.62 -11.86 -11.40
CA ARG A 114 13.42 -11.93 -12.64
C ARG A 114 12.74 -12.94 -13.56
N LYS A 115 12.17 -12.47 -14.66
CA LYS A 115 11.83 -13.33 -15.79
C LYS A 115 13.11 -13.86 -16.44
#